data_AF-G9YIJ2-F1
#
_entry.id   AF-G9YIJ2-F1
#
_cell.length_a   1.000
_cell.length_b   1.000
_cell.length_c   1.000
_cell.angle_alpha   90.00
_cell.angle_beta   90.00
_cell.angle_gamma   90.00
#
_symmetry.space_group_name_H-M   'P 1'
#
loop_
_entity.id
_entity.type
_entity.pdbx_description
1 polymer ?
#
loop_
_entity_poly.entity_id
_entity_poly.type
_entity_poly.pdbx_seq_one_letter_code
_entity_poly.pdbx_strand_id
1 'polypeptide(L)'
;MTGRKPLEYLKRLHVTPEGRWSGFSDKPQFYHAQTVMKEAVRRFVDGEVDEVHVVYTKFRSALMQDVTVSKLLPIDAVAADTEGPKEEYIFAPGGEQVLAALLPTYLESFVYNALLQSAASELGARMTAMRTATDNAGELIERLTVHYNKVRQAGITSELTEIVSGANALQ
;
A
#
# COMPACT_ATOMS: atom_id res chain seq x y z
N MET A 1 11.42 -7.90 4.18
CA MET A 1 10.80 -6.71 3.56
C MET A 1 10.01 -7.11 2.32
N THR A 2 8.73 -6.75 2.24
CA THR A 2 7.84 -7.10 1.12
C THR A 2 7.53 -5.86 0.27
N GLY A 3 7.52 -6.01 -1.06
CA GLY A 3 7.20 -4.97 -2.02
C GLY A 3 8.41 -4.14 -2.49
N ARG A 4 8.29 -3.54 -3.68
CA ARG A 4 9.38 -2.81 -4.34
C ARG A 4 9.67 -1.45 -3.71
N LYS A 5 8.63 -0.68 -3.37
CA LYS A 5 8.78 0.69 -2.83
C LYS A 5 9.51 0.71 -1.47
N PRO A 6 9.20 -0.16 -0.50
CA PRO A 6 9.97 -0.22 0.75
C PRO A 6 11.43 -0.61 0.53
N LEU A 7 11.72 -1.53 -0.39
CA LEU A 7 13.09 -1.93 -0.74
C LEU A 7 13.90 -0.76 -1.33
N GLU A 8 13.31 0.00 -2.26
CA GLU A 8 13.93 1.21 -2.83
C GLU A 8 14.15 2.28 -1.75
N TYR A 9 13.20 2.45 -0.83
CA TYR A 9 13.30 3.40 0.27
C TYR A 9 14.43 3.05 1.25
N LEU A 10 14.52 1.77 1.67
CA LEU A 10 15.60 1.31 2.54
C LEU A 10 16.98 1.42 1.88
N LYS A 11 17.07 1.14 0.57
CA LYS A 11 18.31 1.31 -0.18
C LYS A 11 18.82 2.75 -0.10
N ARG A 12 17.93 3.74 -0.15
CA ARG A 12 18.29 5.17 0.01
C ARG A 12 18.77 5.50 1.43
N LEU A 13 18.28 4.76 2.43
CA LEU A 13 18.71 4.90 3.82
C LEU A 13 19.99 4.10 4.15
N HIS A 14 20.60 3.43 3.17
CA HIS A 14 21.76 2.55 3.37
C HIS A 14 21.48 1.40 4.35
N VAL A 15 20.21 1.00 4.49
CA VAL A 15 19.81 -0.14 5.31
C VAL A 15 19.61 -1.34 4.40
N THR A 16 20.33 -2.43 4.68
CA THR A 16 20.19 -3.70 3.97
C THR A 16 19.15 -4.58 4.65
N PRO A 17 17.97 -4.79 4.04
CA PRO A 17 17.04 -5.79 4.53
C PRO A 17 17.60 -7.18 4.24
N GLU A 18 17.49 -8.06 5.22
CA GLU A 18 17.97 -9.43 5.10
C GLU A 18 17.08 -10.27 4.17
N GLY A 19 15.76 -10.27 4.42
CA GLY A 19 14.77 -10.88 3.54
C GLY A 19 14.16 -9.86 2.56
N ARG A 20 14.10 -10.21 1.26
CA ARG A 20 13.54 -9.35 0.21
C ARG A 20 12.55 -10.13 -0.64
N TRP A 21 11.32 -9.64 -0.71
CA TRP A 21 10.26 -10.27 -1.46
C TRP A 21 9.51 -9.22 -2.28
N SER A 22 9.27 -9.52 -3.56
CA SER A 22 8.57 -8.61 -4.47
C SER A 22 7.80 -9.39 -5.53
N GLY A 23 6.90 -8.73 -6.25
CA GLY A 23 6.17 -9.32 -7.37
C GLY A 23 4.76 -9.82 -7.07
N PHE A 24 4.31 -9.72 -5.82
CA PHE A 24 2.98 -10.19 -5.39
C PHE A 24 2.16 -9.14 -4.63
N SER A 25 2.57 -7.87 -4.63
CA SER A 25 1.89 -6.81 -3.89
C SER A 25 0.45 -6.57 -4.36
N ASP A 26 0.16 -6.81 -5.64
CA ASP A 26 -1.17 -6.62 -6.23
C ASP A 26 -2.14 -7.77 -5.89
N LYS A 27 -1.63 -9.01 -5.87
CA LYS A 27 -2.41 -10.23 -5.60
C LYS A 27 -1.62 -11.17 -4.69
N PRO A 28 -1.53 -10.87 -3.38
CA PRO A 28 -0.86 -11.76 -2.45
C PRO A 28 -1.62 -13.10 -2.37
N GLN A 29 -0.85 -14.16 -2.13
CA GLN A 29 -1.31 -15.54 -2.04
C GLN A 29 -0.81 -16.09 -0.71
N PHE A 30 -1.49 -17.12 -0.19
CA PHE A 30 -1.17 -17.69 1.11
C PHE A 30 0.30 -18.15 1.21
N TYR A 31 0.83 -18.76 0.15
CA TYR A 31 2.23 -19.24 0.13
C TYR A 31 3.27 -18.12 0.27
N HIS A 32 2.94 -16.89 -0.15
CA HIS A 32 3.82 -15.73 0.05
C HIS A 32 3.94 -15.39 1.53
N ALA A 33 2.82 -15.40 2.26
CA ALA A 33 2.80 -15.19 3.69
C ALA A 33 3.58 -16.30 4.42
N GLN A 34 3.37 -17.55 4.03
CA GLN A 34 4.10 -18.69 4.57
C GLN A 34 5.62 -18.57 4.39
N THR A 35 6.08 -18.14 3.21
CA THR A 35 7.52 -17.96 2.94
C THR A 35 8.13 -16.89 3.84
N VAL A 36 7.46 -15.74 3.97
CA VAL A 36 7.92 -14.63 4.81
C VAL A 36 7.89 -15.02 6.30
N MET A 37 6.81 -15.66 6.74
CA MET A 37 6.62 -16.03 8.14
C MET A 37 7.60 -17.13 8.56
N LYS A 38 7.88 -18.11 7.69
CA LYS A 38 8.84 -19.18 7.98
C LYS A 38 10.24 -18.63 8.27
N GLU A 39 10.68 -17.61 7.53
CA GLU A 39 11.97 -16.95 7.81
C GLU A 39 11.92 -16.17 9.13
N ALA A 40 10.84 -15.45 9.40
CA ALA A 40 10.69 -14.69 10.64
C ALA A 40 10.61 -15.59 11.90
N VAL A 41 9.85 -16.69 11.85
CA VAL A 41 9.76 -17.67 12.95
C VAL A 41 11.12 -18.31 13.19
N ARG A 42 11.83 -18.71 12.12
CA ARG A 42 13.15 -19.33 12.25
C ARG A 42 14.10 -18.44 13.05
N ARG A 43 14.20 -17.16 12.70
CA ARG A 43 15.09 -16.20 13.37
C ARG A 43 14.73 -15.98 14.84
N PHE A 44 13.44 -15.95 15.14
CA PHE A 44 12.95 -15.83 16.51
C PHE A 44 13.31 -17.07 17.35
N VAL A 45 13.11 -18.26 16.79
CA VAL A 45 13.46 -19.53 17.46
C VAL A 45 14.98 -19.71 17.60
N ASP A 46 15.75 -19.27 16.60
CA ASP A 46 17.22 -19.29 16.62
C ASP A 46 17.81 -18.22 17.59
N GLY A 47 16.96 -17.36 18.18
CA GLY A 47 17.37 -16.32 19.13
C GLY A 47 18.07 -15.12 18.49
N GLU A 48 17.98 -14.95 17.18
CA GLU A 48 18.53 -13.80 16.46
C GLU A 48 17.71 -12.52 16.70
N VAL A 49 16.41 -12.68 16.99
CA VAL A 49 15.46 -11.58 17.25
C VAL A 49 14.56 -11.90 18.42
N ASP A 50 14.35 -10.91 19.30
CA ASP A 50 13.48 -11.04 20.48
C ASP A 50 12.02 -10.67 20.22
N GLU A 51 11.74 -9.88 19.17
CA GLU A 51 10.39 -9.43 18.83
C GLU A 51 10.18 -9.36 17.32
N VAL A 52 9.00 -9.76 16.86
CA VAL A 52 8.58 -9.69 15.46
C VAL A 52 7.37 -8.78 15.35
N HIS A 53 7.53 -7.71 14.58
CA HIS A 53 6.48 -6.74 14.29
C HIS A 53 6.11 -6.78 12.80
N VAL A 54 4.82 -6.63 12.52
CA VAL A 54 4.27 -6.47 11.17
C VAL A 54 3.76 -5.05 11.01
N VAL A 55 4.36 -4.33 10.07
CA VAL A 55 3.92 -2.98 9.68
C VAL A 55 3.18 -3.08 8.38
N TYR A 56 1.91 -2.65 8.37
CA TYR A 56 1.05 -2.74 7.21
C TYR A 56 0.00 -1.64 7.21
N THR A 57 -0.64 -1.41 6.06
CA THR A 57 -1.76 -0.47 5.98
C THR A 57 -3.07 -1.23 6.10
N LYS A 58 -3.84 -0.92 7.13
CA LYS A 58 -5.17 -1.49 7.36
C LYS A 58 -6.19 -0.74 6.52
N PHE A 59 -6.96 -1.49 5.73
CA PHE A 59 -8.00 -0.92 4.88
C PHE A 59 -9.22 -0.61 5.74
N ARG A 60 -9.54 0.68 5.92
CA ARG A 60 -10.83 1.11 6.47
C ARG A 60 -11.83 1.43 5.36
N SER A 61 -11.41 2.22 4.39
CA SER A 61 -12.21 2.57 3.21
C SER A 61 -11.32 3.00 2.04
N ALA A 62 -11.92 3.23 0.88
CA ALA A 62 -11.19 3.73 -0.29
C ALA A 62 -10.53 5.11 -0.07
N LEU A 63 -11.04 5.90 0.89
CA LEU A 63 -10.49 7.22 1.24
C LEU A 63 -9.59 7.21 2.48
N MET A 64 -9.76 6.22 3.38
CA MET A 64 -9.07 6.18 4.66
C MET A 64 -8.31 4.85 4.83
N GLN A 65 -7.01 4.95 5.02
CA GLN A 65 -6.12 3.82 5.31
C GLN A 65 -5.26 4.15 6.53
N ASP A 66 -5.21 3.23 7.50
CA ASP A 66 -4.47 3.44 8.73
C ASP A 66 -3.17 2.63 8.70
N VAL A 67 -2.04 3.28 8.97
CA VAL A 67 -0.77 2.56 9.19
C VAL A 67 -0.84 1.89 10.55
N THR A 68 -0.80 0.56 10.56
CA THR A 68 -0.87 -0.25 11.78
C THR A 68 0.44 -0.99 11.97
N VAL A 69 0.96 -0.93 13.19
CA VAL A 69 2.08 -1.76 13.65
C VAL A 69 1.50 -2.77 14.62
N SER A 70 1.58 -4.05 14.26
CA SER A 70 1.11 -5.14 15.11
C SER A 70 2.29 -6.00 15.54
N LYS A 71 2.44 -6.18 16.84
CA LYS A 71 3.37 -7.16 17.42
C LYS A 71 2.80 -8.55 17.18
N LEU A 72 3.60 -9.43 16.59
CA LEU A 72 3.21 -10.78 16.23
C LEU A 72 3.88 -11.82 17.13
N LEU A 73 5.15 -11.60 17.47
CA LEU A 73 5.91 -12.40 18.44
C LEU A 73 6.67 -11.46 19.39
N PRO A 74 6.83 -11.81 20.68
CA PRO A 74 6.11 -12.88 21.39
C PRO A 74 4.60 -12.59 21.45
N ILE A 75 3.80 -13.67 21.52
CA ILE A 75 2.35 -13.54 21.68
C ILE A 75 2.09 -13.15 23.12
N ASP A 76 1.71 -11.89 23.32
CA ASP A 76 1.31 -11.42 24.62
C ASP A 76 -0.02 -12.11 25.00
N ALA A 77 -0.13 -12.54 26.26
CA ALA A 77 -1.38 -13.07 26.78
C ALA A 77 -2.43 -11.97 26.66
N VAL A 78 -3.41 -12.17 25.78
CA VAL A 78 -4.57 -11.29 25.73
C VAL A 78 -5.21 -11.37 27.10
N ALA A 79 -5.29 -10.25 27.82
CA ALA A 79 -6.12 -10.16 29.00
C ALA A 79 -7.55 -10.45 28.53
N ALA A 80 -7.96 -11.71 28.68
CA ALA A 80 -9.29 -12.12 28.31
C ALA A 80 -10.25 -11.33 29.20
N ASP A 81 -11.01 -10.41 28.61
CA ASP A 81 -12.25 -9.96 29.25
C ASP A 81 -13.04 -11.23 29.55
N THR A 82 -13.16 -11.55 30.84
CA THR A 82 -13.78 -12.76 31.37
C THR A 82 -15.31 -12.76 31.20
N GLU A 83 -15.83 -12.14 30.14
CA GLU A 83 -17.26 -12.07 29.80
C GLU A 83 -17.54 -12.92 28.55
N GLY A 84 -17.55 -14.23 28.75
CA GLY A 84 -17.99 -15.20 27.75
C GLY A 84 -18.15 -16.59 28.36
N PRO A 85 -19.06 -17.44 27.84
CA PRO A 85 -19.16 -18.82 28.30
C PRO A 85 -17.82 -19.53 28.06
N LYS A 86 -17.20 -20.03 29.14
CA LYS A 86 -16.03 -20.89 29.06
C LYS A 86 -16.49 -22.25 28.58
N GLU A 87 -16.60 -22.43 27.27
CA GLU A 87 -16.77 -23.76 26.68
C GLU A 87 -15.50 -24.57 26.94
N GLU A 88 -15.63 -25.71 27.61
CA GLU A 88 -14.53 -26.66 27.79
C GLU A 88 -14.33 -27.45 26.50
N TYR A 89 -13.19 -27.23 25.83
CA TYR A 89 -12.81 -27.98 24.64
C TYR A 89 -12.09 -29.28 25.03
N ILE A 90 -12.53 -30.41 24.48
CA ILE A 90 -11.81 -31.67 24.56
C ILE A 90 -10.81 -31.73 23.40
N PHE A 91 -9.51 -31.72 23.73
CA PHE A 91 -8.45 -31.81 22.74
C PHE A 91 -8.05 -33.27 22.50
N ALA A 92 -8.07 -33.70 21.24
CA ALA A 92 -7.50 -34.98 20.82
C ALA A 92 -6.51 -34.72 19.68
N PRO A 93 -5.24 -35.14 19.74
CA PRO A 93 -4.60 -36.04 20.72
C PRO A 93 -4.17 -35.39 22.07
N GLY A 94 -4.00 -34.07 22.14
CA GLY A 94 -3.66 -33.33 23.36
C GLY A 94 -3.49 -31.84 23.08
N GLY A 95 -3.74 -30.98 24.08
CA GLY A 95 -3.79 -29.52 23.90
C GLY A 95 -2.49 -28.91 23.36
N GLU A 96 -1.33 -29.39 23.83
CA GLU A 96 -0.01 -28.92 23.39
C GLU A 96 0.27 -29.25 21.91
N GLN A 97 -0.11 -30.44 21.47
CA GLN A 97 0.09 -30.89 20.09
C GLN A 97 -0.84 -30.14 19.12
N VAL A 98 -2.09 -29.91 19.55
CA VAL A 98 -3.05 -29.09 18.80
C VAL A 98 -2.54 -27.66 18.69
N LEU A 99 -2.06 -27.07 19.79
CA LEU A 99 -1.50 -25.72 19.79
C LEU A 99 -0.26 -25.62 18.89
N ALA A 100 0.65 -26.60 18.96
CA ALA A 100 1.85 -26.64 18.12
C ALA A 100 1.53 -26.68 16.61
N ALA A 101 0.43 -27.32 16.23
CA ALA A 101 -0.04 -27.36 14.84
C ALA A 101 -0.81 -26.07 14.43
N LEU A 102 -1.58 -25.48 15.34
CA LEU A 102 -2.37 -24.28 15.08
C LEU A 102 -1.54 -23.00 15.04
N LEU A 103 -0.50 -22.92 15.88
CA LEU A 103 0.29 -21.70 16.05
C LEU A 103 0.93 -21.20 14.74
N PRO A 104 1.61 -22.04 13.93
CA PRO A 104 2.13 -21.60 12.64
C PRO A 104 1.03 -21.16 11.69
N THR A 105 -0.08 -21.90 11.64
CA THR A 105 -1.24 -21.60 10.79
C THR A 105 -1.86 -20.24 11.14
N TYR A 106 -1.95 -19.91 12.43
CA TYR A 106 -2.43 -18.63 12.91
C TYR A 106 -1.52 -17.48 12.45
N LEU A 107 -0.21 -17.61 12.66
CA LEU A 107 0.78 -16.60 12.27
C LEU A 107 0.79 -16.36 10.76
N GLU A 108 0.79 -17.44 9.97
CA GLU A 108 0.71 -17.38 8.51
C GLU A 108 -0.58 -16.68 8.04
N SER A 109 -1.71 -17.01 8.66
CA SER A 109 -3.01 -16.40 8.36
C SER A 109 -3.05 -14.92 8.72
N PHE A 110 -2.44 -14.51 9.83
CA PHE A 110 -2.33 -13.11 10.22
C PHE A 110 -1.53 -12.31 9.20
N VAL A 111 -0.35 -12.80 8.81
CA VAL A 111 0.50 -12.14 7.80
C VAL A 111 -0.22 -12.11 6.45
N TYR A 112 -0.91 -13.17 6.08
CA TYR A 112 -1.70 -13.21 4.85
C TYR A 112 -2.81 -12.15 4.87
N ASN A 113 -3.54 -12.00 5.98
CA ASN A 113 -4.53 -10.96 6.15
C ASN A 113 -3.91 -9.56 6.03
N ALA A 114 -2.76 -9.31 6.68
CA ALA A 114 -2.04 -8.04 6.60
C ALA A 114 -1.60 -7.69 5.16
N LEU A 115 -1.16 -8.69 4.39
CA LEU A 115 -0.84 -8.53 2.97
C LEU A 115 -2.08 -8.15 2.14
N LEU A 116 -3.21 -8.83 2.34
CA LEU A 116 -4.48 -8.52 1.67
C LEU A 116 -4.98 -7.11 2.01
N GLN A 117 -4.93 -6.74 3.28
CA GLN A 117 -5.30 -5.40 3.76
C GLN A 117 -4.44 -4.32 3.11
N SER A 118 -3.14 -4.58 2.97
CA SER A 118 -2.21 -3.66 2.30
C SER A 118 -2.48 -3.55 0.81
N ALA A 119 -2.76 -4.65 0.13
CA ALA A 119 -3.11 -4.66 -1.30
C ALA A 119 -4.41 -3.88 -1.56
N ALA A 120 -5.44 -4.10 -0.73
CA ALA A 120 -6.70 -3.36 -0.83
C ALA A 120 -6.53 -1.85 -0.55
N SER A 121 -5.72 -1.51 0.47
CA SER A 121 -5.36 -0.13 0.80
C SER A 121 -4.62 0.56 -0.33
N GLU A 122 -3.68 -0.13 -0.97
CA GLU A 122 -2.91 0.38 -2.09
C GLU A 122 -3.81 0.64 -3.30
N LEU A 123 -4.72 -0.28 -3.63
CA LEU A 123 -5.67 -0.10 -4.73
C LEU A 123 -6.62 1.08 -4.46
N GLY A 124 -7.14 1.20 -3.24
CA GLY A 124 -8.01 2.31 -2.83
C GLY A 124 -7.31 3.66 -2.91
N ALA A 125 -6.09 3.75 -2.37
CA ALA A 125 -5.27 4.95 -2.43
C ALA A 125 -4.91 5.33 -3.88
N ARG A 126 -4.56 4.34 -4.71
CA ARG A 126 -4.25 4.53 -6.13
C ARG A 126 -5.46 5.08 -6.89
N MET A 127 -6.66 4.52 -6.71
CA MET A 127 -7.88 5.01 -7.35
C MET A 127 -8.19 6.45 -6.96
N THR A 128 -8.09 6.78 -5.68
CA THR A 128 -8.31 8.16 -5.19
C THR A 128 -7.30 9.13 -5.79
N ALA A 129 -6.01 8.76 -5.80
CA ALA A 129 -4.95 9.60 -6.37
C ALA A 129 -5.14 9.83 -7.88
N MET A 130 -5.52 8.79 -8.62
CA MET A 130 -5.75 8.88 -10.07
C MET A 130 -6.99 9.70 -10.42
N ARG A 131 -8.04 9.64 -9.59
CA ARG A 131 -9.22 10.52 -9.73
C ARG A 131 -8.80 11.98 -9.57
N THR A 132 -8.12 12.32 -8.48
CA THR A 132 -7.60 13.68 -8.26
C THR A 132 -6.66 14.13 -9.37
N ALA A 133 -5.82 13.24 -9.90
CA ALA A 133 -4.96 13.56 -11.04
C ALA A 133 -5.76 13.87 -12.32
N THR A 134 -6.84 13.13 -12.57
CA THR A 134 -7.76 13.36 -13.70
C THR A 134 -8.47 14.70 -13.57
N ASP A 135 -8.98 15.00 -12.37
CA ASP A 135 -9.66 16.27 -12.09
C ASP A 135 -8.70 17.46 -12.30
N ASN A 136 -7.49 17.37 -11.74
CA ASN A 136 -6.44 18.39 -11.92
C ASN A 136 -6.04 18.57 -13.39
N ALA A 137 -5.99 17.48 -14.17
CA ALA A 137 -5.70 17.55 -15.60
C ALA A 137 -6.84 18.24 -16.36
N GLY A 138 -8.09 17.99 -15.99
CA GLY A 138 -9.26 18.68 -16.53
C GLY A 138 -9.18 20.20 -16.32
N GLU A 139 -8.89 20.63 -15.08
CA GLU A 139 -8.69 22.06 -14.78
C GLU A 139 -7.57 22.70 -15.62
N LEU A 140 -6.47 21.97 -15.82
CA LEU A 140 -5.35 22.46 -16.63
C LEU A 140 -5.75 22.59 -18.11
N ILE A 141 -6.50 21.64 -18.65
CA ILE A 141 -7.00 21.67 -20.02
C ILE A 141 -7.91 22.89 -20.22
N GLU A 142 -8.82 23.16 -19.28
CA GLU A 142 -9.69 24.34 -19.36
C GLU A 142 -8.88 25.65 -19.38
N ARG A 143 -7.91 25.79 -18.49
CA ARG A 143 -7.01 26.96 -18.45
C ARG A 143 -6.23 27.13 -19.75
N LEU A 144 -5.66 26.04 -20.26
CA LEU A 144 -4.90 26.06 -21.52
C LEU A 144 -5.80 26.36 -22.72
N THR A 145 -7.07 25.92 -22.70
CA THR A 145 -8.04 26.21 -23.77
C THR A 145 -8.39 27.70 -23.82
N VAL A 146 -8.59 28.33 -22.66
CA VAL A 146 -8.79 29.79 -22.58
C VAL A 146 -7.54 30.53 -23.09
N HIS A 147 -6.35 30.08 -22.68
CA HIS A 147 -5.09 30.67 -23.15
C HIS A 147 -4.92 30.54 -24.67
N TYR A 148 -5.18 29.35 -25.22
CA TYR A 148 -5.14 29.08 -26.65
C TYR A 148 -6.06 30.01 -27.43
N ASN A 149 -7.32 30.18 -26.99
CA ASN A 149 -8.26 31.07 -27.65
C ASN A 149 -7.81 32.53 -27.61
N LYS A 150 -7.21 32.98 -26.50
CA LYS A 150 -6.65 34.33 -26.38
C LYS A 150 -5.50 34.54 -27.36
N VAL A 151 -4.55 33.61 -27.44
CA VAL A 151 -3.43 33.67 -28.38
C VAL A 151 -3.91 33.61 -29.82
N ARG A 152 -4.88 32.74 -30.13
CA ARG A 152 -5.51 32.63 -31.46
C ARG A 152 -6.14 33.95 -31.89
N GLN A 153 -6.91 34.60 -31.02
CA GLN A 153 -7.52 35.90 -31.33
C GLN A 153 -6.46 36.98 -31.56
N ALA A 154 -5.44 37.05 -30.71
CA ALA A 154 -4.33 37.99 -30.89
C ALA A 154 -3.58 37.75 -32.21
N GLY A 155 -3.38 36.49 -32.61
CA GLY A 155 -2.80 36.13 -33.91
C GLY A 155 -3.63 36.63 -35.09
N ILE A 156 -4.95 36.36 -35.10
CA ILE A 156 -5.87 36.86 -36.15
C ILE A 156 -5.84 38.39 -36.22
N THR A 157 -5.84 39.08 -35.07
CA THR A 157 -5.76 40.54 -35.05
C THR A 157 -4.43 41.06 -35.59
N SER A 158 -3.30 40.41 -35.28
CA SER A 158 -1.98 40.77 -35.83
C SER A 158 -1.96 40.62 -37.34
N GLU A 159 -2.40 39.47 -37.85
CA GLU A 159 -2.47 39.20 -39.29
C GLU A 159 -3.34 40.24 -40.03
N LEU A 160 -4.52 40.56 -39.48
CA LEU A 160 -5.39 41.59 -40.07
C LEU A 160 -4.74 42.97 -40.04
N THR A 161 -4.05 43.32 -38.95
CA THR A 161 -3.35 44.61 -38.81
C THR A 161 -2.21 44.73 -39.83
N GLU A 162 -1.46 43.64 -40.04
CA GLU A 162 -0.39 43.56 -41.04
C GLU A 162 -0.94 43.73 -42.47
N ILE A 163 -2.05 43.04 -42.81
CA ILE A 163 -2.70 43.17 -44.12
C ILE A 163 -3.15 44.61 -44.38
N VAL A 164 -3.83 45.25 -43.42
CA VAL A 164 -4.32 46.63 -43.57
C VAL A 164 -3.18 47.62 -43.64
N SER A 165 -2.14 47.47 -42.81
CA SER A 165 -0.96 48.33 -42.85
C SER A 165 -0.19 48.21 -44.17
N GLY A 166 -0.06 47.00 -44.71
CA GLY A 166 0.60 46.76 -45.99
C GLY A 166 -0.20 47.34 -47.18
N ALA A 167 -1.53 47.21 -47.16
CA ALA A 167 -2.40 47.78 -48.19
C ALA A 167 -2.33 49.32 -48.22
N ASN A 168 -2.34 49.98 -47.05
CA ASN A 168 -2.21 51.44 -46.96
C ASN A 168 -0.82 51.96 -47.37
N ALA A 169 0.24 51.15 -47.24
CA ALA A 169 1.59 51.56 -47.62
C ALA A 169 1.83 51.60 -49.15
N LEU A 170 0.92 51.02 -49.94
CA LEU A 170 0.96 51.01 -51.42
C LEU A 170 0.16 52.17 -52.04
N GLN A 171 -0.49 53.00 -51.23
CA GLN A 171 -1.28 54.16 -51.64
C GLN A 171 -0.44 55.44 -51.57
#